data_AF-A0A1X3GU64-F1
#
_entry.id   AF-A0A1X3GU64-F1
#
_cell.length_a   1.000
_cell.length_b   1.000
_cell.length_c   1.000
_cell.angle_alpha   90.00
_cell.angle_beta   90.00
_cell.angle_gamma   90.00
#
_symmetry.space_group_name_H-M   'P 1'
#
loop_
_entity.id
_entity.type
_entity.pdbx_description
1 polymer ?
#
loop_
_entity_poly.entity_id
_entity_poly.type
_entity_poly.pdbx_seq_one_letter_code
_entity_poly.pdbx_strand_id
1 'polypeptide(L)'
;MFSWFSSNHQKIRNDRKHLEARARRLLQSYLTASDTQKHQYYQVIAGAASACQPGIDDPSVSNEKLAELTAQAATRVVQVRNRKAKDQHDHSAVLITDAYATIAIAYRRAAAAYTADKEMEKLGTAAVHLVTIANSFMNAESERLPTEV
;
A
#
# COMPACT_ATOMS: atom_id res chain seq x y z
N MET A 1 18.72 -4.09 22.25
CA MET A 1 17.37 -3.52 22.12
C MET A 1 17.35 -2.09 21.58
N PHE A 2 18.15 -1.14 22.10
CA PHE A 2 18.10 0.29 21.70
C PHE A 2 18.32 0.61 20.20
N SER A 3 19.11 -0.20 19.48
CA SER A 3 19.34 0.00 18.04
C SER A 3 18.12 -0.30 17.16
N TRP A 4 17.26 -1.22 17.58
CA TRP A 4 16.07 -1.61 16.80
C TRP A 4 14.95 -0.55 16.93
N PHE A 5 14.80 0.02 18.12
CA PHE A 5 13.86 1.12 18.35
C PHE A 5 14.26 2.37 17.58
N SER A 6 15.53 2.76 17.59
CA SER A 6 16.01 3.93 16.84
C SER A 6 15.87 3.77 15.32
N SER A 7 16.12 2.58 14.78
CA SER A 7 15.88 2.30 13.34
C SER A 7 14.40 2.38 12.97
N ASN A 8 13.51 1.88 13.84
CA ASN A 8 12.06 1.94 13.59
C ASN A 8 11.54 3.38 13.67
N HIS A 9 11.98 4.19 14.63
CA HIS A 9 11.62 5.60 14.69
C HIS A 9 12.08 6.37 13.45
N GLN A 10 13.29 6.13 12.96
CA GLN A 10 13.78 6.78 11.73
C GLN A 10 12.92 6.41 10.52
N LYS A 11 12.55 5.13 10.43
CA LYS A 11 11.71 4.59 9.36
C LYS A 11 10.30 5.17 9.40
N ILE A 12 9.67 5.24 10.57
CA ILE A 12 8.37 5.88 10.75
C ILE A 12 8.42 7.34 10.31
N ARG A 13 9.44 8.11 10.73
CA ARG A 13 9.62 9.51 10.29
C ARG A 13 9.71 9.63 8.77
N ASN A 14 10.43 8.72 8.11
CA ASN A 14 10.53 8.70 6.66
C ASN A 14 9.19 8.37 5.99
N ASP A 15 8.46 7.39 6.54
CA ASP A 15 7.15 6.99 6.04
C ASP A 15 6.12 8.13 6.21
N ARG A 16 6.17 8.89 7.32
CA ARG A 16 5.36 10.11 7.49
C ARG A 16 5.66 11.17 6.42
N LYS A 17 6.95 11.40 6.16
CA LYS A 17 7.39 12.40 5.17
C LYS A 17 6.95 12.08 3.74
N HIS A 18 6.92 10.79 3.37
CA HIS A 18 6.78 10.39 1.97
C HIS A 18 5.47 9.67 1.63
N LEU A 19 4.83 9.03 2.62
CA LEU A 19 3.69 8.13 2.40
C LEU A 19 2.41 8.65 3.06
N GLU A 20 2.48 9.22 4.26
CA GLU A 20 1.29 9.54 5.08
C GLU A 20 0.27 10.40 4.33
N ALA A 21 0.68 11.54 3.78
CA ALA A 21 -0.24 12.44 3.07
C ALA A 21 -0.91 11.78 1.85
N ARG A 22 -0.18 10.90 1.15
CA ARG A 22 -0.68 10.20 -0.03
C ARG A 22 -1.69 9.12 0.33
N ALA A 23 -1.37 8.31 1.33
CA ALA A 23 -2.28 7.28 1.82
C ALA A 23 -3.56 7.89 2.41
N ARG A 24 -3.43 8.98 3.19
CA ARG A 24 -4.60 9.73 3.70
C ARG A 24 -5.46 10.25 2.55
N ARG A 25 -4.86 10.85 1.53
CA ARG A 25 -5.58 11.35 0.36
C ARG A 25 -6.34 10.24 -0.35
N LEU A 26 -5.70 9.09 -0.63
CA LEU A 26 -6.39 7.97 -1.28
C LEU A 26 -7.55 7.44 -0.43
N LEU A 27 -7.35 7.24 0.87
CA LEU A 27 -8.40 6.76 1.76
C LEU A 27 -9.58 7.74 1.80
N GLN A 28 -9.31 9.04 1.89
CA GLN A 28 -10.36 10.07 1.85
C GLN A 28 -11.11 10.08 0.52
N SER A 29 -10.39 10.06 -0.61
CA SER A 29 -11.00 10.07 -1.93
C SER A 29 -11.83 8.80 -2.18
N TYR A 30 -11.37 7.64 -1.70
CA TYR A 30 -12.12 6.39 -1.75
C TYR A 30 -13.43 6.46 -0.95
N LEU A 31 -13.42 7.04 0.26
CA LEU A 31 -14.62 7.16 1.10
C LEU A 31 -15.70 8.04 0.46
N THR A 32 -15.30 9.00 -0.38
CA THR A 32 -16.22 9.88 -1.11
C THR A 32 -16.55 9.40 -2.53
N ALA A 33 -15.95 8.29 -2.98
CA ALA A 33 -16.12 7.79 -4.34
C ALA A 33 -17.50 7.14 -4.52
N SER A 34 -18.08 7.31 -5.71
CA SER A 34 -19.25 6.52 -6.13
C SER A 34 -18.89 5.03 -6.22
N ASP A 35 -19.88 4.14 -6.22
CA ASP A 35 -19.61 2.70 -6.34
C ASP A 35 -18.93 2.33 -7.67
N THR A 36 -19.25 3.05 -8.75
CA THR A 36 -18.56 2.92 -10.04
C THR A 36 -17.10 3.37 -9.96
N GLN A 37 -16.80 4.43 -9.21
CA GLN A 37 -15.43 4.89 -9.01
C GLN A 37 -14.63 3.95 -8.11
N LYS A 38 -15.24 3.38 -7.06
CA LYS A 38 -14.58 2.44 -6.14
C LYS A 38 -13.98 1.23 -6.86
N HIS A 39 -14.62 0.77 -7.94
CA HIS A 39 -14.07 -0.27 -8.80
C HIS A 39 -12.67 0.08 -9.32
N GLN A 40 -12.46 1.30 -9.82
CA GLN A 40 -11.14 1.75 -10.28
C GLN A 40 -10.12 1.79 -9.13
N TYR A 41 -10.55 2.17 -7.92
CA TYR A 41 -9.67 2.12 -6.74
C TYR A 41 -9.27 0.68 -6.43
N TYR A 42 -10.20 -0.29 -6.47
CA TYR A 42 -9.88 -1.69 -6.20
C TYR A 42 -8.89 -2.24 -7.22
N GLN A 43 -9.10 -1.97 -8.51
CA GLN A 43 -8.18 -2.38 -9.58
C GLN A 43 -6.76 -1.86 -9.34
N VAL A 44 -6.62 -0.56 -9.08
CA VAL A 44 -5.31 0.07 -8.91
C VAL A 44 -4.63 -0.40 -7.62
N ILE A 45 -5.39 -0.58 -6.54
CA ILE A 45 -4.86 -1.05 -5.25
C ILE A 45 -4.42 -2.51 -5.35
N ALA A 46 -5.25 -3.39 -5.91
CA ALA A 46 -4.92 -4.81 -6.08
C ALA A 46 -3.75 -4.99 -7.06
N GLY A 47 -3.74 -4.24 -8.17
CA GLY A 47 -2.63 -4.23 -9.11
C GLY A 47 -1.32 -3.76 -8.46
N ALA A 48 -1.37 -2.68 -7.65
CA ALA A 48 -0.20 -2.22 -6.91
C ALA A 48 0.28 -3.23 -5.86
N ALA A 49 -0.64 -3.91 -5.17
CA ALA A 49 -0.33 -4.95 -4.20
C ALA A 49 0.35 -6.15 -4.87
N SER A 50 -0.22 -6.65 -5.98
CA SER A 50 0.34 -7.74 -6.79
C SER A 50 1.74 -7.39 -7.31
N ALA A 51 1.92 -6.20 -7.88
CA ALA A 51 3.21 -5.73 -8.37
C ALA A 51 4.29 -5.56 -7.28
N CYS A 52 3.90 -5.54 -6.00
CA CYS A 52 4.83 -5.44 -4.87
C CYS A 52 5.09 -6.79 -4.18
N GLN A 53 4.42 -7.86 -4.57
CA GLN A 53 4.65 -9.16 -3.96
C GLN A 53 6.11 -9.59 -4.19
N PRO A 54 6.83 -9.99 -3.13
CA PRO A 54 8.16 -10.54 -3.31
C PRO A 54 8.05 -11.87 -4.08
N GLY A 55 8.81 -12.02 -5.16
CA GLY A 55 8.91 -13.29 -5.91
C GLY A 55 9.73 -14.34 -5.15
N ILE A 56 9.44 -14.53 -3.87
CA ILE A 56 10.11 -15.45 -2.97
C ILE A 56 9.11 -16.55 -2.63
N ASP A 57 9.37 -17.74 -3.17
CA ASP A 57 8.57 -18.95 -2.92
C ASP A 57 9.11 -19.77 -1.73
N ASP A 58 9.90 -19.15 -0.85
CA ASP A 58 10.49 -19.81 0.31
C ASP A 58 9.51 -19.78 1.50
N PRO A 59 8.93 -20.94 1.88
CA PRO A 59 7.96 -21.02 2.98
C PRO A 59 8.60 -20.78 4.36
N SER A 60 9.93 -20.71 4.47
CA SER A 60 10.64 -20.39 5.71
C SER A 60 10.64 -18.89 6.03
N VAL A 61 10.29 -18.02 5.07
CA VAL A 61 10.23 -16.58 5.28
C VAL A 61 8.97 -16.22 6.06
N SER A 62 9.15 -15.54 7.20
CA SER A 62 8.02 -15.13 8.04
C SER A 62 7.11 -14.13 7.34
N ASN A 63 5.82 -14.14 7.69
CA ASN A 63 4.82 -13.21 7.15
C ASN A 63 5.20 -11.74 7.42
N GLU A 64 5.80 -11.44 8.57
CA GLU A 64 6.28 -10.09 8.89
C GLU A 64 7.42 -9.68 7.95
N LYS A 65 8.31 -10.62 7.61
CA LYS A 65 9.42 -10.35 6.68
C LYS A 65 8.92 -10.16 5.26
N LEU A 66 7.97 -10.98 4.80
CA LEU A 66 7.31 -10.79 3.51
C LEU A 66 6.62 -9.44 3.44
N ALA A 67 5.86 -9.07 4.48
CA ALA A 67 5.20 -7.78 4.56
C ALA A 67 6.20 -6.62 4.53
N GLU A 68 7.32 -6.74 5.23
CA GLU A 68 8.37 -5.74 5.20
C GLU A 68 8.98 -5.57 3.80
N LEU A 69 9.19 -6.66 3.06
CA LEU A 69 9.69 -6.61 1.68
C LEU A 69 8.68 -5.96 0.72
N THR A 70 7.40 -6.33 0.83
CA THR A 70 6.32 -5.72 0.05
C THR A 70 6.25 -4.21 0.31
N ALA A 71 6.31 -3.79 1.58
CA ALA A 71 6.31 -2.38 1.95
C ALA A 71 7.52 -1.63 1.36
N GLN A 72 8.70 -2.26 1.35
CA GLN A 72 9.90 -1.66 0.76
C GLN A 72 9.77 -1.52 -0.77
N ALA A 73 9.24 -2.53 -1.46
CA ALA A 73 8.99 -2.46 -2.90
C ALA A 73 8.05 -1.28 -3.24
N ALA A 74 6.91 -1.19 -2.55
CA ALA A 74 5.95 -0.11 -2.73
C ALA A 74 6.56 1.28 -2.44
N THR A 75 7.35 1.40 -1.36
CA THR A 75 8.04 2.64 -1.00
C THR A 75 9.01 3.09 -2.10
N ARG A 76 9.75 2.17 -2.72
CA ARG A 76 10.68 2.49 -3.82
C ARG A 76 9.94 3.06 -5.02
N VAL A 77 8.77 2.51 -5.38
CA VAL A 77 7.94 3.03 -6.48
C VAL A 77 7.53 4.47 -6.20
N VAL A 78 7.03 4.77 -4.99
CA VAL A 78 6.66 6.13 -4.59
C VAL A 78 7.86 7.09 -4.70
N GLN A 79 9.05 6.67 -4.23
CA GLN A 79 10.26 7.49 -4.30
C GLN A 79 10.69 7.77 -5.75
N VAL A 80 10.66 6.77 -6.63
CA VAL A 80 10.99 6.92 -8.05
C VAL A 80 10.03 7.89 -8.73
N ARG A 81 8.72 7.75 -8.47
CA ARG A 81 7.69 8.63 -9.05
C ARG A 81 7.80 10.06 -8.53
N ASN A 82 8.10 10.25 -7.24
CA ASN A 82 8.35 11.57 -6.66
C ASN A 82 9.54 12.28 -7.30
N ARG A 83 10.64 11.55 -7.56
CA ARG A 83 11.85 12.12 -8.21
C ARG A 83 11.60 12.51 -9.67
N LYS A 84 10.74 11.77 -10.37
CA LYS A 84 10.46 12.02 -11.78
C LYS A 84 9.53 13.20 -12.02
N ALA A 85 8.74 13.63 -11.03
CA ALA A 85 7.90 14.84 -10.97
C ALA A 85 7.09 15.24 -12.23
N LYS A 86 6.99 14.39 -13.25
CA LYS A 86 6.41 14.71 -14.56
C LYS A 86 4.89 14.65 -14.59
N ASP A 87 4.28 13.91 -13.66
CA ASP A 87 2.88 13.48 -13.79
C ASP A 87 1.96 14.06 -12.70
N GLN A 88 2.32 15.19 -12.08
CA GLN A 88 1.51 15.78 -10.99
C GLN A 88 0.11 16.23 -11.44
N HIS A 89 -0.08 16.47 -12.74
CA HIS A 89 -1.35 16.84 -13.34
C HIS A 89 -2.10 15.65 -13.94
N ASP A 90 -1.48 14.47 -14.01
CA ASP A 90 -2.14 13.24 -14.45
C ASP A 90 -2.81 12.56 -13.25
N HIS A 91 -4.14 12.62 -13.23
CA HIS A 91 -4.96 12.06 -12.16
C HIS A 91 -4.72 10.56 -11.96
N SER A 92 -4.51 9.81 -13.04
CA SER A 92 -4.24 8.36 -12.99
C SER A 92 -2.87 8.10 -12.39
N ALA A 93 -1.85 8.87 -12.79
CA ALA A 93 -0.52 8.78 -12.21
C ALA A 93 -0.49 9.11 -10.72
N VAL A 94 -1.29 10.09 -10.28
CA VAL A 94 -1.45 10.45 -8.87
C VAL A 94 -2.13 9.30 -8.10
N LEU A 95 -3.25 8.79 -8.61
CA LEU A 95 -3.98 7.67 -8.00
C LEU A 95 -3.09 6.43 -7.83
N ILE A 96 -2.34 6.05 -8.87
CA ILE A 96 -1.40 4.92 -8.83
C ILE A 96 -0.33 5.16 -7.76
N THR A 97 0.26 6.36 -7.70
CA THR A 97 1.29 6.67 -6.70
C THR A 97 0.74 6.60 -5.27
N ASP A 98 -0.49 7.07 -5.08
CA ASP A 98 -1.13 7.05 -3.77
C ASP A 98 -1.56 5.63 -3.36
N ALA A 99 -1.90 4.78 -4.34
CA ALA A 99 -2.10 3.36 -4.11
C ALA A 99 -0.81 2.69 -3.62
N TYR A 100 0.33 2.90 -4.27
CA TYR A 100 1.61 2.39 -3.76
C TYR A 100 1.95 2.92 -2.36
N ALA A 101 1.64 4.19 -2.06
CA ALA A 101 1.82 4.71 -0.70
C ALA A 101 0.92 3.99 0.31
N THR A 102 -0.33 3.70 -0.06
CA THR A 102 -1.29 2.94 0.75
C THR A 102 -0.82 1.50 0.97
N ILE A 103 -0.34 0.82 -0.07
CA ILE A 103 0.28 -0.52 0.03
C ILE A 103 1.46 -0.49 0.99
N ALA A 104 2.36 0.48 0.85
CA ALA A 104 3.51 0.61 1.74
C ALA A 104 3.06 0.72 3.21
N ILE A 105 2.10 1.60 3.52
CA ILE A 105 1.61 1.75 4.90
C ILE A 105 0.87 0.49 5.39
N ALA A 106 0.04 -0.14 4.56
CA ALA A 106 -0.68 -1.36 4.93
C ALA A 106 0.28 -2.49 5.31
N TYR A 107 1.32 -2.73 4.49
CA TYR A 107 2.28 -3.78 4.75
C TYR A 107 3.29 -3.42 5.86
N ARG A 108 3.60 -2.13 6.08
CA ARG A 108 4.30 -1.69 7.30
C ARG A 108 3.51 -2.03 8.56
N ARG A 109 2.18 -1.84 8.52
CA ARG A 109 1.29 -2.21 9.63
C ARG A 109 1.25 -3.72 9.85
N ALA A 110 1.20 -4.51 8.77
CA ALA A 110 1.27 -5.97 8.83
C ALA A 110 2.61 -6.47 9.41
N ALA A 111 3.72 -5.77 9.10
CA ALA A 111 5.04 -6.02 9.69
C ALA A 111 5.23 -5.44 11.10
N ALA A 112 4.15 -5.03 11.78
CA ALA A 112 4.15 -4.43 13.12
C ALA A 112 5.04 -3.17 13.28
N ALA A 113 5.34 -2.45 12.20
CA ALA A 113 6.28 -1.32 12.23
C ALA A 113 5.72 -0.07 12.92
N TYR A 114 4.41 0.02 13.13
CA TYR A 114 3.74 1.22 13.69
C TYR A 114 3.25 1.06 15.13
N THR A 115 3.61 -0.01 15.84
CA THR A 115 3.14 -0.29 17.21
C THR A 115 3.41 0.83 18.22
N ALA A 116 4.48 1.61 18.00
CA ALA A 116 4.87 2.74 18.84
C ALA A 116 4.31 4.11 18.39
N ASP A 117 3.64 4.20 17.24
CA ASP A 117 3.06 5.45 16.71
C ASP A 117 1.58 5.25 16.41
N LYS A 118 0.72 5.67 17.36
CA LYS A 118 -0.72 5.41 17.32
C LYS A 118 -1.42 5.99 16.08
N GLU A 119 -0.94 7.09 15.54
CA GLU A 119 -1.55 7.71 14.37
C GLU A 119 -1.19 6.94 13.09
N MET A 120 0.08 6.55 12.95
CA MET A 120 0.49 5.67 11.85
C MET A 120 -0.11 4.27 11.98
N GLU A 121 -0.32 3.78 13.20
CA GLU A 121 -1.01 2.51 13.46
C GLU A 121 -2.44 2.56 12.94
N LYS A 122 -3.22 3.59 13.29
CA LYS A 122 -4.61 3.77 12.81
C LYS A 122 -4.66 3.90 11.30
N LEU A 123 -3.79 4.73 10.72
CA LEU A 123 -3.71 4.91 9.27
C LEU A 123 -3.39 3.58 8.57
N GLY A 124 -2.46 2.80 9.14
CA GLY A 124 -2.11 1.49 8.65
C GLY A 124 -3.23 0.47 8.75
N THR A 125 -4.01 0.49 9.83
CA THR A 125 -5.19 -0.37 9.96
C THR A 125 -6.22 -0.06 8.87
N ALA A 126 -6.53 1.22 8.64
CA ALA A 126 -7.43 1.64 7.56
C ALA A 126 -6.91 1.22 6.18
N ALA A 127 -5.60 1.38 5.95
CA ALA A 127 -4.95 0.95 4.71
C ALA A 127 -5.05 -0.58 4.52
N VAL A 128 -4.78 -1.38 5.56
CA VAL A 128 -4.93 -2.85 5.51
C VAL A 128 -6.36 -3.23 5.14
N HIS A 129 -7.38 -2.65 5.79
CA HIS A 129 -8.77 -2.95 5.47
C HIS A 129 -9.10 -2.67 4.00
N LEU A 130 -8.69 -1.51 3.47
CA LEU A 130 -8.96 -1.18 2.08
C LEU A 130 -8.22 -2.13 1.11
N VAL A 131 -6.97 -2.49 1.39
CA VAL A 131 -6.21 -3.46 0.57
C VAL A 131 -6.88 -4.84 0.58
N THR A 132 -7.35 -5.29 1.74
CA THR A 132 -8.09 -6.56 1.84
C THR A 132 -9.38 -6.51 1.03
N ILE A 133 -10.17 -5.44 1.14
CA ILE A 133 -11.41 -5.27 0.35
C ILE A 133 -11.10 -5.29 -1.14
N ALA A 134 -10.09 -4.52 -1.58
CA ALA A 134 -9.70 -4.44 -2.98
C ALA A 134 -9.31 -5.81 -3.55
N ASN A 135 -8.43 -6.54 -2.86
CA ASN A 135 -8.00 -7.86 -3.30
C ASN A 135 -9.17 -8.87 -3.33
N SER A 136 -10.01 -8.89 -2.30
CA SER A 136 -11.18 -9.78 -2.27
C SER A 136 -12.16 -9.47 -3.40
N PHE A 137 -12.40 -8.19 -3.68
CA PHE A 137 -13.27 -7.77 -4.78
C PHE A 137 -12.70 -8.20 -6.13
N MET A 138 -11.42 -7.93 -6.39
CA MET A 138 -10.79 -8.27 -7.67
C MET A 138 -10.68 -9.78 -7.90
N ASN A 139 -10.44 -10.57 -6.84
CA ASN A 139 -10.44 -12.03 -6.93
C ASN A 139 -11.84 -12.55 -7.29
N ALA A 140 -12.88 -12.06 -6.60
CA ALA A 140 -14.26 -12.45 -6.89
C ALA A 140 -14.71 -12.03 -8.30
N GLU A 141 -14.19 -10.92 -8.84
CA GLU A 141 -14.41 -10.55 -10.23
C GLU A 141 -13.71 -11.50 -11.21
N SER A 142 -12.46 -11.85 -10.95
CA SER A 142 -11.71 -12.78 -11.80
C SER A 142 -12.35 -14.17 -11.86
N GLU A 143 -12.99 -14.61 -10.77
CA GLU A 143 -13.72 -15.89 -10.72
C GLU A 143 -15.05 -15.86 -11.50
N ARG A 144 -15.64 -14.67 -11.70
CA ARG A 144 -16.92 -14.48 -12.40
C ARG A 144 -16.78 -14.33 -13.91
N LEU A 145 -15.60 -14.00 -14.40
CA LEU A 145 -15.27 -13.95 -15.82
C LEU A 145 -14.66 -15.31 -16.18
N PRO A 146 -15.41 -16.28 -16.73
CA PRO A 146 -14.79 -17.48 -17.26
C PRO A 146 -13.83 -17.01 -18.37
N THR A 147 -12.59 -17.46 -18.32
CA THR A 147 -11.69 -17.40 -19.50
C THR A 147 -12.43 -18.03 -20.67
N GLU A 148 -12.98 -17.20 -21.56
CA GLU A 148 -13.32 -17.61 -22.91
C GLU A 148 -11.99 -18.03 -23.56
N VAL A 149 -11.82 -19.35 -23.69
CA VAL A 149 -10.75 -20.00 -24.47
C VAL A 149 -11.31 -20.32 -25.85
#